data_AF-A0A0E2BFM2-F1
#
_entry.id   AF-A0A0E2BFM2-F1
#
_cell.length_a   1.000
_cell.length_b   1.000
_cell.length_c   1.000
_cell.angle_alpha   90.00
_cell.angle_beta   90.00
_cell.angle_gamma   90.00
#
_symmetry.space_group_name_H-M   'P 1'
#
loop_
_entity.id
_entity.type
_entity.pdbx_description
1 polymer ?
#
loop_
_entity_poly.entity_id
_entity_poly.type
_entity_poly.pdbx_seq_one_letter_code
_entity_poly.pdbx_strand_id
1 'polypeptide(L)' 'MIYLELSDGRVIGFPSNRFKLLKSATDSELKEVKLELDGYALRWESLDEDLTVQGILEGRFQLPL' A
#
# COMPACT_ATOMS: atom_id res chain seq x y z
N MET A 1 9.44 1.94 -0.19
CA MET A 1 8.55 2.63 0.77
C MET A 1 7.39 3.21 -0.02
N ILE A 2 6.16 3.08 0.49
CA ILE A 2 4.98 3.75 -0.05
C ILE A 2 4.49 4.72 1.02
N TYR A 3 4.00 5.88 0.59
CA TYR A 3 3.50 6.93 1.48
C TYR A 3 2.05 7.23 1.15
N LEU A 4 1.24 7.40 2.20
CA LEU A 4 -0.15 7.81 2.14
C LEU A 4 -0.27 9.18 2.79
N GLU A 5 -0.91 10.12 2.09
CA GLU A 5 -1.34 11.38 2.65
C GLU A 5 -2.83 11.26 3.01
N LEU A 6 -3.13 11.44 4.28
CA LEU A 6 -4.50 11.42 4.78
C LEU A 6 -5.14 12.81 4.63
N SER A 7 -6.46 12.86 4.56
CA SER A 7 -7.22 14.11 4.41
C SER A 7 -7.02 15.11 5.54
N ASP A 8 -6.54 14.66 6.71
CA ASP A 8 -6.16 15.51 7.84
C ASP A 8 -4.70 16.01 7.79
N GLY A 9 -3.99 15.77 6.69
CA GLY A 9 -2.62 16.23 6.42
C GLY A 9 -1.53 15.34 7.02
N ARG A 10 -1.87 14.23 7.68
CA ARG A 10 -0.85 13.27 8.15
C ARG A 10 -0.29 12.47 6.98
N VAL A 11 1.02 12.21 7.03
CA VAL A 11 1.70 11.30 6.08
C VAL A 11 2.12 10.03 6.80
N ILE A 12 1.65 8.89 6.30
CA ILE A 12 1.98 7.57 6.83
C ILE A 12 2.81 6.81 5.79
N GLY A 13 4.01 6.40 6.17
CA GLY A 13 4.88 5.57 5.36
C GLY A 13 4.78 4.10 5.76
N PHE A 14 4.75 3.20 4.79
CA PHE A 14 4.87 1.77 5.04
C PHE A 14 5.84 1.09 4.06
N PRO A 15 6.51 0.01 4.50
CA PRO A 15 7.38 -0.78 3.65
C PRO A 15 6.57 -1.75 2.77
N SER A 16 6.58 -1.53 1.45
CA SER A 16 5.91 -2.43 0.47
C SER A 16 6.39 -3.87 0.56
N ASN A 17 7.67 -4.10 0.86
CA ASN A 17 8.25 -5.43 0.97
C ASN A 17 7.73 -6.29 2.16
N ARG A 18 6.83 -5.73 2.98
CA ARG A 18 6.12 -6.44 4.04
C ARG A 18 4.83 -7.12 3.56
N PHE A 19 4.50 -6.97 2.28
CA PHE A 19 3.40 -7.64 1.59
C PHE A 19 3.95 -8.60 0.53
N LYS A 20 3.36 -9.78 0.39
CA LYS A 20 3.94 -10.88 -0.39
C LYS A 20 4.10 -10.53 -1.87
N LEU A 21 3.09 -9.92 -2.50
CA LEU A 21 3.16 -9.60 -3.93
C LEU A 21 4.02 -8.34 -4.14
N LEU A 22 3.83 -7.32 -3.31
CA LEU A 22 4.61 -6.08 -3.39
C LEU A 22 6.10 -6.25 -3.07
N LYS A 23 6.50 -7.32 -2.36
CA LYS A 23 7.91 -7.64 -2.09
C LYS A 23 8.69 -8.00 -3.35
N SER A 24 8.03 -8.61 -4.32
CA SER A 24 8.66 -9.04 -5.58
C SER A 24 8.44 -8.03 -6.71
N ALA A 25 7.66 -6.98 -6.46
CA ALA A 25 7.36 -5.95 -7.43
C ALA A 25 8.56 -5.02 -7.67
N THR A 26 8.70 -4.61 -8.92
CA THR A 26 9.63 -3.57 -9.35
C THR A 26 9.13 -2.18 -8.93
N ASP A 27 10.03 -1.21 -8.87
CA ASP A 27 9.67 0.18 -8.60
C ASP A 27 8.65 0.75 -9.62
N SER A 28 8.68 0.26 -10.86
CA SER A 28 7.72 0.68 -11.88
C SER A 28 6.32 0.15 -11.57
N GLU A 29 6.18 -1.13 -11.22
CA GLU A 29 4.89 -1.73 -10.83
C GLU A 29 4.35 -1.08 -9.55
N LEU A 30 5.21 -0.81 -8.57
CA LEU A 30 4.80 -0.14 -7.32
C LEU A 30 4.23 1.26 -7.55
N LYS A 31 4.68 1.97 -8.59
CA LYS A 31 4.17 3.31 -8.97
C LYS A 31 2.80 3.28 -9.64
N GLU A 32 2.30 2.11 -10.06
CA GLU A 32 0.99 1.97 -10.68
C GLU A 32 -0.18 1.98 -9.68
N VAL A 33 0.11 2.16 -8.39
CA VAL A 33 -0.87 2.24 -7.31
C VAL A 33 -1.97 3.26 -7.62
N LYS A 34 -3.21 2.87 -7.36
CA LYS A 34 -4.38 3.76 -7.42
C LYS A 34 -5.14 3.73 -6.11
N LEU A 35 -5.78 4.85 -5.78
CA LEU A 35 -6.78 4.89 -4.72
C LEU A 35 -8.10 4.36 -5.25
N GLU A 36 -8.74 3.49 -4.49
CA GLU A 36 -10.07 2.97 -4.75
C GLU A 36 -10.97 3.14 -3.53
N LEU A 37 -12.26 2.86 -3.72
CA LEU A 37 -13.29 2.94 -2.67
C LEU A 37 -13.26 4.29 -1.96
N ASP A 38 -13.21 5.40 -2.71
CA ASP A 38 -13.15 6.76 -2.16
C ASP A 38 -11.97 6.98 -1.19
N GLY A 39 -10.82 6.36 -1.50
CA GLY A 39 -9.58 6.52 -0.73
C GLY A 39 -9.43 5.56 0.44
N TYR A 40 -10.33 4.59 0.62
CA TYR A 40 -10.22 3.58 1.67
C TYR A 40 -9.35 2.37 1.30
N ALA A 41 -8.97 2.23 0.03
CA ALA A 41 -8.10 1.16 -0.45
C ALA A 41 -7.06 1.63 -1.47
N LEU A 42 -5.97 0.87 -1.56
CA LEU A 42 -4.93 0.94 -2.57
C LEU A 42 -5.03 -0.27 -3.47
N ARG A 43 -4.98 -0.08 -4.78
CA ARG A 43 -5.03 -1.15 -5.78
C ARG A 43 -3.79 -1.09 -6.68
N TRP A 44 -3.14 -2.22 -6.86
CA TRP A 44 -2.17 -2.48 -7.92
C TRP A 44 -2.76 -3.49 -8.90
N GLU A 45 -3.33 -3.00 -9.99
CA GLU A 45 -4.05 -3.85 -10.94
C GLU A 45 -3.13 -4.89 -11.61
N SER A 46 -1.92 -4.50 -11.99
CA SER A 46 -0.93 -5.39 -12.62
C SER A 46 -0.40 -6.49 -11.69
N LEU A 47 -0.45 -6.25 -10.38
CA LEU A 47 0.00 -7.18 -9.35
C LEU A 47 -1.13 -8.02 -8.74
N ASP A 48 -2.38 -7.70 -9.09
CA ASP A 48 -3.59 -8.20 -8.43
C ASP A 48 -3.53 -8.12 -6.89
N GLU A 49 -3.04 -6.99 -6.38
CA GLU A 49 -2.94 -6.72 -4.94
C GLU A 49 -3.85 -5.55 -4.56
N ASP A 50 -4.63 -5.74 -3.50
CA ASP A 50 -5.40 -4.71 -2.82
C ASP A 50 -5.01 -4.60 -1.35
N LEU A 51 -4.84 -3.37 -0.87
CA LEU A 51 -4.56 -3.09 0.54
C LEU A 51 -5.55 -2.07 1.07
N THR A 52 -6.10 -2.29 2.27
CA THR A 52 -6.94 -1.29 2.94
C THR A 52 -6.08 -0.24 3.64
N VAL A 53 -6.50 1.02 3.59
CA VAL A 53 -5.85 2.10 4.35
C VAL A 53 -5.89 1.80 5.84
N GLN A 54 -7.02 1.31 6.36
CA GLN A 54 -7.14 0.91 7.76
C GLN A 54 -6.15 -0.20 8.13
N GLY A 55 -5.98 -1.23 7.29
CA GLY A 55 -5.02 -2.30 7.55
C GLY A 55 -3.57 -1.79 7.65
N ILE A 56 -3.21 -0.80 6.84
CA ILE A 56 -1.90 -0.15 6.89
C ILE A 56 -1.74 0.66 8.18
N LEU A 57 -2.76 1.45 8.57
CA LEU A 57 -2.74 2.24 9.81
C LEU A 57 -2.61 1.38 11.07
N GLU A 58 -3.21 0.19 11.06
CA GLU A 58 -3.12 -0.77 12.17
C GLU A 58 -1.85 -1.64 12.13
N GLY A 59 -0.98 -1.46 11.12
CA GLY A 59 0.26 -2.23 10.98
C GLY A 59 0.03 -3.71 10.63
N ARG A 60 -1.10 -4.04 9.98
CA ARG A 60 -1.43 -5.41 9.56
C ARG A 60 -0.60 -5.81 8.34
N PHE A 61 0.64 -6.21 8.59
CA PHE A 61 1.57 -6.67 7.56
C PHE A 61 1.65 -8.19 7.48
N GLN A 62 1.85 -8.72 6.26
CA GLN A 62 1.84 -10.16 6.00
C GLN A 62 3.18 -10.84 6.35
N LEU A 63 4.27 -10.10 6.29
CA LEU A 63 5.64 -10.57 6.55
C LEU A 63 6.19 -9.89 7.81
N PRO A 64 7.24 -10.42 8.48
CA PRO A 64 8.00 -9.75 9.54
C PRO A 64 8.99 -8.71 9.00
N LEU A 65 9.62 -7.93 9.89
CA LEU A 65 10.70 -6.99 9.54
C LEU A 65 11.86 -7.72 8.86
#